data_AF-A0A8C7YB57-F1
#
_entry.id   AF-A0A8C7YB57-F1
#
_cell.length_a   1.000
_cell.length_b   1.000
_cell.length_c   1.000
_cell.angle_alpha   90.00
_cell.angle_beta   90.00
_cell.angle_gamma   90.00
#
_symmetry.space_group_name_H-M   'P 1'
#
loop_
_entity.id
_entity.type
_entity.pdbx_description
1 polymer ?
#
loop_
_entity_poly.entity_id
_entity_poly.type
_entity_poly.pdbx_seq_one_letter_code
_entity_poly.pdbx_strand_id
1 'polypeptide(L)'
;MDPCFRVVDANLRPHPPNVAAEIETHQTRLRFSSILLSSFGPHLRVCPQGNTCCTQEMEDAFGQQSKLDFDHLLEETTETLRTTFVSRHERFDEFFLELLENTERSLHEMFQKTYGKPYLQNAEVFVNLFAELKRYYTGGNVNLEEMLNDFWSQLLERMFMLLNSQYVITEDYLECIIKYADQLKPFGDVPKKLKVQVTRAFIAARTFVQGLYVGREVAKRVSKVNGTPACLRVLTKMVYCPFCQGMPAVKPCKNYCLNVMKGCLANQADLNPEWNQYIDAMLLVAQRLEGPFNIESVMGPIDVKISEAIMILQDNSAEVSFRVFQGCGQPKPAGSTRSARGVSNVYSSRFRPYSPEERPTTAAGTSLDRLRIVWRTMQHSVIDIKEQLKLFKNFWSNLPEAICVEDKVTAGNVSEGECWNGHTKSRYFPEVVKDGLTSQVNNPEVDVDITRPDTIIRQQIMALRVVTNKLKNAYNGNDITFQDSSKNFPFLQKKQILDFFKPQKRLSNFCS
;
A
#
# COMPACT_ATOMS: atom_id res chain seq x y z
N MET A 1 -22.31 -35.08 43.52
CA MET A 1 -22.65 -33.65 43.38
C MET A 1 -21.35 -32.94 43.13
N ASP A 2 -21.05 -32.60 41.88
CA ASP A 2 -19.86 -31.81 41.58
C ASP A 2 -20.04 -30.41 42.19
N PRO A 3 -19.04 -29.90 42.93
CA PRO A 3 -19.20 -28.65 43.66
C PRO A 3 -19.30 -27.48 42.69
N CYS A 4 -20.35 -26.67 42.82
CA CYS A 4 -20.41 -25.36 42.17
C CYS A 4 -19.25 -24.49 42.68
N PHE A 5 -18.44 -24.01 41.75
CA PHE A 5 -17.39 -23.05 42.01
C PHE A 5 -17.98 -21.64 42.00
N ARG A 6 -17.86 -20.89 43.11
CA ARG A 6 -18.28 -19.49 43.18
C ARG A 6 -17.16 -18.61 42.64
N VAL A 7 -17.41 -17.76 41.65
CA VAL A 7 -16.47 -16.69 41.27
C VAL A 7 -16.45 -15.67 42.41
N VAL A 8 -15.32 -15.50 43.09
CA VAL A 8 -15.21 -14.65 44.29
C VAL A 8 -14.65 -13.26 43.98
N ASP A 9 -13.91 -13.13 42.88
CA ASP A 9 -13.35 -11.86 42.43
C ASP A 9 -13.15 -11.88 40.91
N ALA A 10 -13.73 -10.91 40.22
CA ALA A 10 -13.35 -10.49 38.87
C ALA A 10 -12.58 -9.17 38.98
N ASN A 11 -11.35 -9.20 39.48
CA ASN A 11 -10.52 -8.00 39.59
C ASN A 11 -9.97 -7.60 38.21
N LEU A 12 -10.63 -6.64 37.57
CA LEU A 12 -10.15 -5.92 36.39
C LEU A 12 -8.97 -5.01 36.79
N ARG A 13 -7.71 -5.44 36.56
CA ARG A 13 -6.58 -4.50 36.51
C ARG A 13 -5.73 -4.75 35.27
N PRO A 14 -5.41 -3.69 34.50
CA PRO A 14 -4.39 -3.77 33.46
C PRO A 14 -3.00 -3.58 34.10
N HIS A 15 -2.04 -4.45 33.81
CA HIS A 15 -0.62 -4.20 34.12
C HIS A 15 0.27 -4.35 32.87
N PRO A 16 1.36 -3.55 32.76
CA PRO A 16 2.16 -3.38 31.54
C PRO A 16 3.29 -4.43 31.43
N PRO A 17 4.02 -4.48 30.29
CA PRO A 17 4.83 -5.64 29.93
C PRO A 17 6.26 -5.53 30.47
N ASN A 18 6.70 -6.55 31.21
CA ASN A 18 8.03 -7.17 31.11
C ASN A 18 8.29 -8.11 32.29
N VAL A 19 8.65 -9.35 31.97
CA VAL A 19 9.77 -10.18 32.46
C VAL A 19 9.37 -11.65 32.33
N ALA A 20 10.24 -12.40 31.66
CA ALA A 20 10.07 -13.78 31.21
C ALA A 20 9.94 -14.79 32.37
N ALA A 21 8.92 -15.66 32.28
CA ALA A 21 8.93 -17.11 32.53
C ALA A 21 7.47 -17.60 32.67
N GLU A 22 7.13 -18.69 31.99
CA GLU A 22 5.85 -19.44 32.04
C GLU A 22 4.61 -18.70 31.49
N ILE A 23 4.30 -18.98 30.22
CA ILE A 23 3.03 -18.60 29.58
C ILE A 23 1.97 -19.60 30.08
N GLU A 24 1.49 -19.41 31.31
CA GLU A 24 0.16 -19.88 31.72
C GLU A 24 -0.89 -19.08 30.93
N THR A 25 -1.78 -19.83 30.29
CA THR A 25 -2.94 -19.38 29.49
C THR A 25 -3.58 -18.09 30.00
N HIS A 26 -3.89 -17.16 29.07
CA HIS A 26 -4.66 -15.91 29.26
C HIS A 26 -6.12 -16.11 29.73
N GLN A 27 -6.40 -17.12 30.56
CA GLN A 27 -7.58 -17.10 31.41
C GLN A 27 -7.32 -16.11 32.53
N THR A 28 -8.17 -15.09 32.61
CA THR A 28 -8.32 -14.28 33.82
C THR A 28 -8.30 -15.22 35.03
N ARG A 29 -7.41 -14.98 36.02
CA ARG A 29 -7.42 -15.73 37.29
C ARG A 29 -8.73 -15.41 38.03
N LEU A 30 -9.81 -16.07 37.65
CA LEU A 30 -11.03 -16.13 38.43
C LEU A 30 -10.69 -16.94 39.67
N ARG A 31 -10.63 -16.30 40.84
CA ARG A 31 -10.49 -17.02 42.11
C ARG A 31 -11.83 -17.65 42.44
N PHE A 32 -11.86 -18.97 42.54
CA PHE A 32 -13.05 -19.71 42.93
C PHE A 32 -13.00 -20.09 44.40
N SER A 33 -14.03 -19.78 45.19
CA SER A 33 -14.24 -20.39 46.51
C SER A 33 -15.30 -21.47 46.39
N SER A 34 -15.09 -22.57 47.10
CA SER A 34 -16.12 -23.54 47.39
C SER A 34 -17.22 -22.89 48.23
N ILE A 35 -18.47 -23.33 48.00
CA ILE A 35 -19.74 -23.02 48.68
C ILE A 35 -20.68 -22.13 47.84
N LEU A 36 -21.59 -22.79 47.12
CA LEU A 36 -23.03 -22.48 47.04
C LEU A 36 -23.80 -23.70 46.51
N LEU A 37 -25.03 -23.90 47.00
CA LEU A 37 -25.97 -24.92 46.51
C LEU A 37 -26.37 -24.64 45.06
N SER A 38 -26.44 -25.68 44.24
CA SER A 38 -27.03 -25.63 42.91
C SER A 38 -28.43 -25.00 42.99
N SER A 39 -28.63 -23.89 42.28
CA SER A 39 -29.95 -23.26 42.19
C SER A 39 -30.64 -23.69 40.89
N PHE A 40 -31.97 -23.80 40.91
CA PHE A 40 -32.74 -23.98 39.70
C PHE A 40 -32.68 -22.65 38.93
N GLY A 41 -32.22 -22.67 37.68
CA GLY A 41 -31.96 -21.47 36.87
C GLY A 41 -32.99 -21.16 35.78
N PRO A 42 -34.28 -20.90 36.09
CA PRO A 42 -35.27 -20.52 35.07
C PRO A 42 -35.07 -19.08 34.53
N HIS A 43 -34.06 -18.35 35.02
CA HIS A 43 -33.83 -16.92 34.75
C HIS A 43 -32.69 -16.65 33.74
N LEU A 44 -31.94 -17.67 33.31
CA LEU A 44 -30.86 -17.53 32.33
C LEU A 44 -31.41 -17.41 30.90
N ARG A 45 -30.82 -16.49 30.12
CA ARG A 45 -31.27 -16.12 28.77
C ARG A 45 -30.44 -16.76 27.66
N VAL A 46 -29.22 -17.19 27.97
CA VAL A 46 -28.23 -17.67 27.00
C VAL A 46 -27.87 -19.12 27.27
N CYS A 47 -27.49 -19.43 28.51
CA CYS A 47 -27.10 -20.77 28.90
C CYS A 47 -28.29 -21.73 29.01
N PRO A 48 -28.08 -23.05 28.80
CA PRO A 48 -29.14 -24.05 28.95
C PRO A 48 -29.80 -23.95 30.33
N GLN A 49 -31.13 -23.96 30.36
CA GLN A 49 -31.91 -23.92 31.59
C GLN A 49 -31.79 -25.24 32.35
N GLY A 50 -31.61 -25.17 33.67
CA GLY A 50 -31.43 -26.34 34.52
C GLY A 50 -30.74 -25.98 35.85
N ASN A 51 -30.09 -26.97 36.45
CA ASN A 51 -29.21 -26.73 37.60
C ASN A 51 -28.00 -25.92 37.12
N THR A 52 -27.81 -24.75 37.73
CA THR A 52 -26.76 -23.82 37.32
C THR A 52 -26.00 -23.27 38.52
N CYS A 53 -24.72 -22.97 38.31
CA CYS A 53 -23.85 -22.27 39.24
C CYS A 53 -23.79 -20.76 38.96
N CYS A 54 -24.53 -20.26 37.96
CA CYS A 54 -24.55 -18.84 37.56
C CYS A 54 -25.86 -18.14 37.94
N THR A 55 -25.74 -16.87 38.35
CA THR A 55 -26.85 -15.92 38.39
C THR A 55 -26.99 -15.18 37.05
N GLN A 56 -28.08 -14.42 36.87
CA GLN A 56 -28.24 -13.56 35.69
C GLN A 56 -27.11 -12.52 35.57
N GLU A 57 -26.68 -11.92 36.68
CA GLU A 57 -25.59 -10.94 36.71
C GLU A 57 -24.27 -11.56 36.23
N MET A 58 -24.01 -12.83 36.60
CA MET A 58 -22.85 -13.58 36.11
C MET A 58 -22.95 -13.86 34.61
N GLU A 59 -24.12 -14.24 34.11
CA GLU A 59 -24.36 -14.46 32.68
C GLU A 59 -24.16 -13.18 31.86
N ASP A 60 -24.66 -12.04 32.35
CA ASP A 60 -24.46 -10.73 31.72
C ASP A 60 -22.98 -10.32 31.72
N ALA A 61 -22.23 -10.59 32.80
CA ALA A 61 -20.80 -10.36 32.88
C ALA A 61 -20.01 -11.26 31.91
N PHE A 62 -20.37 -12.54 31.80
CA PHE A 62 -19.79 -13.44 30.80
C PHE A 62 -20.11 -13.00 29.37
N GLY A 63 -21.28 -12.42 29.13
CA GLY A 63 -21.62 -11.79 27.85
C GLY A 63 -20.65 -10.66 27.46
N GLN A 64 -20.33 -9.80 28.42
CA GLN A 64 -19.36 -8.71 28.20
C GLN A 64 -17.95 -9.24 28.00
N GLN A 65 -17.52 -10.21 28.80
CA GLN A 65 -16.19 -10.82 28.65
C GLN A 65 -16.04 -11.55 27.32
N SER A 66 -17.07 -12.28 26.89
CA SER A 66 -17.10 -12.96 25.59
C SER A 66 -16.90 -12.02 24.41
N LYS A 67 -17.42 -10.79 24.51
CA LYS A 67 -17.19 -9.77 23.51
C LYS A 67 -15.72 -9.34 23.48
N LEU A 68 -15.13 -9.03 24.65
CA LEU A 68 -13.74 -8.60 24.74
C LEU A 68 -12.77 -9.68 24.24
N ASP A 69 -13.02 -10.94 24.62
CA ASP A 69 -12.21 -12.07 24.19
C ASP A 69 -12.30 -12.29 22.67
N PHE A 70 -13.51 -12.14 22.09
CA PHE A 70 -13.69 -12.21 20.64
C PHE A 70 -12.98 -11.08 19.90
N ASP A 71 -13.12 -9.84 20.37
CA ASP A 71 -12.47 -8.67 19.78
C ASP A 71 -10.93 -8.82 19.84
N HIS A 72 -10.39 -9.32 20.96
CA HIS A 72 -8.96 -9.60 21.11
C HIS A 72 -8.49 -10.71 20.15
N LEU A 73 -9.25 -11.80 20.05
CA LEU A 73 -8.90 -12.92 19.19
C LEU A 73 -8.90 -12.52 17.70
N LEU A 74 -9.83 -11.66 17.30
CA LEU A 74 -9.86 -11.11 15.94
C LEU A 74 -8.69 -10.15 15.68
N GLU A 75 -8.34 -9.28 16.64
CA GLU A 75 -7.17 -8.40 16.50
C GLU A 75 -5.88 -9.24 16.42
N GLU A 76 -5.69 -10.23 17.30
CA GLU A 76 -4.52 -11.14 17.30
C GLU A 76 -4.41 -11.90 15.97
N THR A 77 -5.51 -12.49 15.49
CA THR A 77 -5.53 -13.29 14.26
C THR A 77 -5.29 -12.43 13.01
N THR A 78 -5.65 -11.14 13.06
CA THR A 78 -5.48 -10.22 11.91
C THR A 78 -4.26 -9.31 12.00
N GLU A 79 -3.48 -9.40 13.08
CA GLU A 79 -2.32 -8.55 13.34
C GLU A 79 -1.26 -8.67 12.24
N THR A 80 -0.87 -9.89 11.86
CA THR A 80 0.15 -10.12 10.82
C THR A 80 -0.28 -9.54 9.47
N LEU A 81 -1.55 -9.72 9.09
CA LEU A 81 -2.09 -9.13 7.85
C LEU A 81 -1.97 -7.61 7.89
N ARG A 82 -2.47 -6.99 8.96
CA ARG A 82 -2.51 -5.53 9.09
C ARG A 82 -1.12 -4.92 9.13
N THR A 83 -0.25 -5.43 9.99
CA THR A 83 1.12 -4.93 10.16
C THR A 83 1.94 -5.08 8.88
N THR A 84 1.78 -6.19 8.16
CA THR A 84 2.44 -6.40 6.87
C THR A 84 2.00 -5.37 5.83
N PHE A 85 0.69 -5.14 5.66
CA PHE A 85 0.22 -4.14 4.71
C PHE A 85 0.64 -2.72 5.09
N VAL A 86 0.65 -2.37 6.38
CA VAL A 86 1.15 -1.07 6.87
C VAL A 86 2.62 -0.89 6.53
N SER A 87 3.47 -1.83 6.97
CA SER A 87 4.92 -1.76 6.79
C SER A 87 5.30 -1.74 5.32
N ARG A 88 4.67 -2.59 4.49
CA ARG A 88 5.00 -2.72 3.07
C ARG A 88 4.52 -1.50 2.30
N HIS A 89 3.33 -0.98 2.59
CA HIS A 89 2.88 0.29 2.02
C HIS A 89 3.88 1.42 2.30
N GLU A 90 4.25 1.62 3.56
CA GLU A 90 5.14 2.72 3.98
C GLU A 90 6.54 2.56 3.36
N ARG A 91 7.06 1.33 3.31
CA ARG A 91 8.38 1.05 2.74
C ARG A 91 8.44 1.31 1.23
N PHE A 92 7.43 0.89 0.47
CA PHE A 92 7.40 1.15 -0.98
C PHE A 92 7.18 2.63 -1.29
N ASP A 93 6.36 3.32 -0.49
CA ASP A 93 6.10 4.74 -0.67
C ASP A 93 7.36 5.59 -0.44
N GLU A 94 8.05 5.35 0.68
CA GLU A 94 9.35 5.95 1.00
C GLU A 94 10.37 5.68 -0.11
N PHE A 95 10.51 4.42 -0.53
CA PHE A 95 11.47 4.03 -1.57
C PHE A 95 11.28 4.80 -2.88
N PHE A 96 10.05 4.91 -3.39
CA PHE A 96 9.82 5.58 -4.67
C PHE A 96 10.06 7.09 -4.58
N LEU A 97 9.74 7.72 -3.46
CA LEU A 97 10.04 9.13 -3.24
C LEU A 97 11.55 9.38 -3.15
N GLU A 98 12.27 8.55 -2.39
CA GLU A 98 13.73 8.62 -2.30
C GLU A 98 14.40 8.38 -3.66
N LEU A 99 13.88 7.45 -4.48
CA LEU A 99 14.39 7.21 -5.83
C LEU A 99 14.31 8.49 -6.68
N LEU A 100 13.17 9.20 -6.65
CA LEU A 100 12.99 10.44 -7.41
C LEU A 100 13.94 11.54 -6.94
N GLU A 101 14.09 11.71 -5.62
CA GLU A 101 15.00 12.71 -5.04
C GLU A 101 16.48 12.42 -5.34
N ASN A 102 16.88 11.14 -5.24
CA ASN A 102 18.25 10.73 -5.54
C ASN A 102 18.56 10.86 -7.04
N THR A 103 17.59 10.57 -7.89
CA THR A 103 17.72 10.72 -9.35
C THR A 103 17.85 12.20 -9.74
N GLU A 104 17.03 13.08 -9.16
CA GLU A 104 17.12 14.53 -9.36
C GLU A 104 18.50 15.07 -8.95
N ARG A 105 19.03 14.62 -7.81
CA ARG A 105 20.36 14.98 -7.33
C ARG A 105 21.47 14.47 -8.26
N SER A 106 21.39 13.21 -8.70
CA SER A 106 22.35 12.61 -9.64
C SER A 106 22.39 13.41 -10.94
N LEU A 107 21.22 13.77 -11.48
CA LEU A 107 21.12 14.60 -12.67
C LEU A 107 21.81 15.95 -12.45
N HIS A 108 21.53 16.63 -11.33
CA HIS A 108 22.14 17.91 -11.02
C HIS A 108 23.67 17.85 -10.95
N GLU A 109 24.20 16.89 -10.20
CA GLU A 109 25.65 16.70 -10.03
C GLU A 109 26.34 16.37 -11.36
N MET A 110 25.73 15.50 -12.17
CA MET A 110 26.26 15.16 -13.49
C MET A 110 26.22 16.37 -14.42
N PHE A 111 25.08 17.05 -14.54
CA PHE A 111 24.89 18.13 -15.51
C PHE A 111 25.67 19.37 -15.14
N GLN A 112 25.85 19.66 -13.85
CA GLN A 112 26.74 20.72 -13.40
C GLN A 112 28.18 20.47 -13.83
N LYS A 113 28.67 19.22 -13.76
CA LYS A 113 30.03 18.86 -14.20
C LYS A 113 30.16 18.84 -15.72
N THR A 114 29.17 18.29 -16.43
CA THR A 114 29.20 18.12 -17.89
C THR A 114 28.94 19.41 -18.65
N TYR A 115 27.93 20.20 -18.23
CA TYR A 115 27.46 21.37 -18.98
C TYR A 115 27.76 22.70 -18.27
N GLY A 116 28.06 22.70 -16.97
CA GLY A 116 28.47 23.90 -16.24
C GLY A 116 27.43 25.02 -16.21
N LYS A 117 27.86 26.26 -16.49
CA LYS A 117 27.03 27.47 -16.39
C LYS A 117 25.75 27.42 -17.25
N PRO A 118 25.79 26.99 -18.53
CA PRO A 118 24.58 26.82 -19.34
C PRO A 118 23.49 25.99 -18.66
N TYR A 119 23.85 24.89 -18.00
CA TYR A 119 22.90 24.09 -17.22
C TYR A 119 22.39 24.87 -16.01
N LEU A 120 23.27 25.46 -15.20
CA LEU A 120 22.86 26.18 -13.98
C LEU A 120 21.88 27.33 -14.28
N GLN A 121 22.02 28.00 -15.42
CA GLN A 121 21.11 29.07 -15.85
C GLN A 121 19.74 28.58 -16.34
N ASN A 122 19.62 27.28 -16.66
CA ASN A 122 18.40 26.67 -17.18
C ASN A 122 17.94 25.47 -16.32
N ALA A 123 18.46 25.35 -15.10
CA ALA A 123 18.24 24.19 -14.23
C ALA A 123 16.75 24.02 -13.85
N GLU A 124 16.00 25.12 -13.85
CA GLU A 124 14.56 25.15 -13.56
C GLU A 124 13.75 24.18 -14.44
N VAL A 125 14.10 24.01 -15.72
CA VAL A 125 13.41 23.07 -16.63
C VAL A 125 13.46 21.64 -16.09
N PHE A 126 14.60 21.23 -15.52
CA PHE A 126 14.79 19.90 -14.96
C PHE A 126 14.18 19.77 -13.56
N VAL A 127 14.29 20.81 -12.72
CA VAL A 127 13.64 20.84 -11.40
C VAL A 127 12.13 20.70 -11.53
N ASN A 128 11.51 21.41 -12.49
CA ASN A 128 10.08 21.33 -12.76
C ASN A 128 9.66 19.94 -13.25
N LEU A 129 10.48 19.28 -14.09
CA LEU A 129 10.24 17.88 -14.50
C LEU A 129 10.13 16.95 -13.28
N PHE A 130 11.08 17.01 -12.35
CA PHE A 130 11.04 16.15 -11.15
C PHE A 130 9.93 16.53 -10.19
N ALA A 131 9.62 17.82 -10.05
CA ALA A 131 8.47 18.28 -9.26
C ALA A 131 7.16 17.70 -9.80
N GLU A 132 6.95 17.73 -11.12
CA GLU A 132 5.76 17.16 -11.75
C GLU A 132 5.70 15.62 -11.68
N LEU A 133 6.84 14.94 -11.82
CA LEU A 133 6.93 13.49 -11.60
C LEU A 133 6.53 13.11 -10.16
N LYS A 134 7.01 13.85 -9.16
CA LYS A 134 6.60 13.68 -7.75
C LYS A 134 5.12 14.01 -7.54
N ARG A 135 4.61 15.06 -8.19
CA ARG A 135 3.19 15.45 -8.14
C ARG A 135 2.29 14.37 -8.74
N TYR A 136 2.67 13.79 -9.88
CA TYR A 136 1.96 12.66 -10.45
C TYR A 136 1.93 11.47 -9.48
N TYR A 137 3.09 11.10 -8.92
CA TYR A 137 3.20 9.96 -8.03
C TYR A 137 2.30 10.11 -6.78
N THR A 138 2.35 11.26 -6.12
CA THR A 138 1.61 11.57 -4.88
C THR A 138 0.11 11.79 -5.09
N GLY A 139 -0.39 11.69 -6.33
CA GLY A 139 -1.82 11.73 -6.61
C GLY A 139 -2.36 13.04 -7.17
N GLY A 140 -1.49 13.93 -7.64
CA GLY A 140 -1.88 15.10 -8.40
C GLY A 140 -2.55 14.76 -9.74
N ASN A 141 -3.40 15.67 -10.22
CA ASN A 141 -4.03 15.56 -11.53
C ASN A 141 -3.03 15.98 -12.62
N VAL A 142 -2.12 15.07 -12.96
CA VAL A 142 -1.05 15.28 -13.93
C VAL A 142 -1.19 14.28 -15.07
N ASN A 143 -1.15 14.75 -16.30
CA ASN A 143 -0.99 13.90 -17.48
C ASN A 143 0.51 13.73 -17.74
N LEU A 144 1.04 12.51 -17.54
CA LEU A 144 2.47 12.24 -17.73
C LEU A 144 2.93 12.49 -19.16
N GLU A 145 2.09 12.17 -20.15
CA GLU A 145 2.47 12.33 -21.55
C GLU A 145 2.60 13.80 -21.93
N GLU A 146 1.63 14.61 -21.52
CA GLU A 146 1.62 16.06 -21.72
C GLU A 146 2.83 16.71 -21.03
N MET A 147 3.02 16.42 -19.74
CA MET A 147 4.15 16.93 -18.97
C MET A 147 5.51 16.60 -19.59
N LEU A 148 5.68 15.37 -20.09
CA LEU A 148 6.92 14.98 -20.76
C LEU A 148 7.08 15.70 -22.10
N ASN A 149 6.02 15.89 -22.87
CA ASN A 149 6.08 16.67 -24.11
C ASN A 149 6.45 18.14 -23.82
N ASP A 150 5.88 18.73 -22.77
CA ASP A 150 6.19 20.10 -22.35
C ASP A 150 7.65 20.27 -21.92
N PHE A 151 8.18 19.30 -21.17
CA PHE A 151 9.61 19.26 -20.81
C PHE A 151 10.51 19.29 -22.06
N TRP A 152 10.22 18.46 -23.06
CA TRP A 152 11.02 18.41 -24.29
C TRP A 152 10.89 19.69 -25.12
N SER A 153 9.70 20.29 -25.17
CA SER A 153 9.48 21.57 -25.85
C SER A 153 10.28 22.70 -25.19
N GLN A 154 10.18 22.84 -23.86
CA GLN A 154 10.96 23.83 -23.12
C GLN A 154 12.47 23.61 -23.28
N LEU A 155 12.92 22.34 -23.25
CA LEU A 155 14.33 22.03 -23.46
C LEU A 155 14.79 22.43 -24.86
N LEU A 156 13.97 22.21 -25.90
CA LEU A 156 14.27 22.60 -27.28
C LEU A 156 14.44 24.12 -27.41
N GLU A 157 13.53 24.90 -26.82
CA GLU A 157 13.61 26.36 -26.85
C GLU A 157 14.91 26.88 -26.21
N ARG A 158 15.24 26.39 -25.01
CA ARG A 158 16.46 26.78 -24.29
C ARG A 158 17.72 26.39 -25.09
N MET A 159 17.76 25.16 -25.59
CA MET A 159 18.87 24.65 -26.37
C MET A 159 19.05 25.45 -27.68
N PHE A 160 17.96 25.74 -28.38
CA PHE A 160 18.01 26.47 -29.64
C PHE A 160 18.53 27.90 -29.45
N MET A 161 18.08 28.61 -28.39
CA MET A 161 18.60 29.93 -28.03
C MET A 161 20.10 29.89 -27.69
N LEU A 162 20.55 28.87 -26.97
CA LEU A 162 21.97 28.70 -26.61
C LEU A 162 22.85 28.42 -27.84
N LEU A 163 22.36 27.57 -28.76
CA LEU A 163 23.08 27.21 -29.99
C LEU A 163 23.10 28.35 -31.03
N ASN A 164 22.09 29.23 -31.02
CA ASN A 164 21.91 30.30 -32.00
C ASN A 164 21.97 31.70 -31.39
N SER A 165 22.83 31.90 -30.37
CA SER A 165 22.97 33.18 -29.64
C SER A 165 23.33 34.40 -30.52
N GLN A 166 23.86 34.19 -31.72
CA GLN A 166 24.12 35.25 -32.70
C GLN A 166 22.84 35.85 -33.35
N TYR A 167 21.66 35.27 -33.09
CA TYR A 167 20.39 35.73 -33.63
C TYR A 167 19.45 36.18 -32.49
N VAL A 168 18.58 37.13 -32.81
CA VAL A 168 17.46 37.49 -31.92
C VAL A 168 16.32 36.52 -32.18
N ILE A 169 16.08 35.62 -31.23
CA ILE A 169 15.00 34.63 -31.28
C ILE A 169 13.83 35.15 -30.42
N THR A 170 12.70 35.46 -31.06
CA THR A 170 11.48 35.94 -30.39
C THR A 170 10.58 34.79 -29.95
N GLU A 171 9.62 35.05 -29.07
CA GLU A 171 8.64 34.07 -28.60
C GLU A 171 7.84 33.44 -29.76
N ASP A 172 7.32 34.27 -30.69
CA ASP A 172 6.65 33.79 -31.91
C ASP A 172 7.53 32.84 -32.75
N TYR A 173 8.86 33.05 -32.72
CA TYR A 173 9.80 32.20 -33.45
C TYR A 173 10.00 30.85 -32.75
N LEU A 174 10.01 30.85 -31.41
CA LEU A 174 10.05 29.62 -30.61
C LEU A 174 8.79 28.78 -30.82
N GLU A 175 7.60 29.40 -30.84
CA GLU A 175 6.35 28.69 -31.17
C GLU A 175 6.40 28.03 -32.55
N CYS A 176 7.02 28.70 -33.53
CA CYS A 176 7.24 28.11 -34.84
C CYS A 176 8.15 26.88 -34.77
N ILE A 177 9.26 26.96 -34.02
CA ILE A 177 10.18 25.83 -33.83
C ILE A 177 9.46 24.62 -33.24
N ILE A 178 8.65 24.82 -32.20
CA ILE A 178 7.88 23.74 -31.57
C ILE A 178 6.94 23.05 -32.57
N LYS A 179 6.31 23.80 -33.47
CA LYS A 179 5.45 23.22 -34.54
C LYS A 179 6.20 22.30 -35.50
N TYR A 180 7.50 22.55 -35.73
CA TYR A 180 8.34 21.69 -36.58
C TYR A 180 9.05 20.56 -35.81
N ALA A 181 9.00 20.56 -34.47
CA ALA A 181 9.79 19.64 -33.64
C ALA A 181 9.53 18.15 -33.96
N ASP A 182 8.28 17.78 -34.24
CA ASP A 182 7.90 16.40 -34.56
C ASP A 182 8.53 15.88 -35.87
N GLN A 183 8.69 16.77 -36.86
CA GLN A 183 9.30 16.43 -38.15
C GLN A 183 10.83 16.44 -38.06
N LEU A 184 11.38 17.40 -37.32
CA LEU A 184 12.83 17.58 -37.16
C LEU A 184 13.46 16.52 -36.26
N LYS A 185 12.69 16.01 -35.28
CA LYS A 185 13.18 15.12 -34.21
C LYS A 185 14.54 15.60 -33.66
N PRO A 186 14.64 16.82 -33.11
CA PRO A 186 15.91 17.43 -32.71
C PRO A 186 16.69 16.60 -31.68
N PHE A 187 15.97 15.82 -30.87
CA PHE A 187 16.51 14.92 -29.84
C PHE A 187 16.52 13.44 -30.27
N GLY A 188 16.34 13.15 -31.58
CA GLY A 188 16.18 11.80 -32.09
C GLY A 188 14.93 11.09 -31.57
N ASP A 189 15.01 9.78 -31.35
CA ASP A 189 13.91 8.97 -30.82
C ASP A 189 13.85 8.93 -29.28
N VAL A 190 14.77 9.64 -28.59
CA VAL A 190 14.87 9.61 -27.12
C VAL A 190 13.58 10.08 -26.45
N PRO A 191 12.96 11.23 -26.81
CA PRO A 191 11.71 11.69 -26.19
C PRO A 191 10.58 10.66 -26.26
N LYS A 192 10.39 10.04 -27.44
CA LYS A 192 9.35 9.04 -27.67
C LYS A 192 9.58 7.78 -26.83
N LYS A 193 10.82 7.29 -26.77
CA LYS A 193 11.18 6.10 -25.98
C LYS A 193 11.04 6.38 -24.47
N LEU A 194 11.54 7.52 -24.02
CA LEU A 194 11.48 7.90 -22.60
C LEU A 194 10.04 8.09 -22.14
N LYS A 195 9.19 8.72 -22.95
CA LYS A 195 7.76 8.87 -22.66
C LYS A 195 7.08 7.54 -22.36
N VAL A 196 7.21 6.56 -23.25
CA VAL A 196 6.59 5.23 -23.07
C VAL A 196 7.13 4.52 -21.82
N GLN A 197 8.43 4.62 -21.58
CA GLN A 197 9.08 3.98 -20.44
C GLN A 197 8.66 4.60 -19.10
N VAL A 198 8.70 5.94 -19.00
CA VAL A 198 8.33 6.70 -17.79
C VAL A 198 6.85 6.50 -17.48
N THR A 199 5.96 6.64 -18.46
CA THR A 199 4.51 6.46 -18.24
C THR A 199 4.19 5.07 -17.67
N ARG A 200 4.73 4.01 -18.28
CA ARG A 200 4.49 2.63 -17.81
C ARG A 200 5.06 2.37 -16.42
N ALA A 201 6.28 2.85 -16.17
CA ALA A 201 6.94 2.70 -14.87
C ALA A 201 6.17 3.37 -13.74
N PHE A 202 5.76 4.63 -13.94
CA PHE A 202 5.06 5.39 -12.91
C PHE A 202 3.63 4.89 -12.68
N ILE A 203 2.90 4.50 -13.74
CA ILE A 203 1.59 3.88 -13.59
C ILE A 203 1.69 2.60 -12.74
N ALA A 204 2.66 1.73 -13.02
CA ALA A 204 2.85 0.50 -12.25
C ALA A 204 3.22 0.78 -10.78
N ALA A 205 4.22 1.65 -10.53
CA ALA A 205 4.66 1.99 -9.18
C ALA A 205 3.54 2.65 -8.36
N ARG A 206 2.89 3.69 -8.91
CA ARG A 206 1.79 4.41 -8.24
C ARG A 206 0.62 3.47 -7.94
N THR A 207 0.19 2.67 -8.91
CA THR A 207 -0.96 1.80 -8.74
C THR A 207 -0.67 0.67 -7.74
N PHE A 208 0.57 0.16 -7.70
CA PHE A 208 0.98 -0.83 -6.72
C PHE A 208 0.91 -0.29 -5.28
N VAL A 209 1.47 0.89 -5.02
CA VAL A 209 1.42 1.52 -3.68
C VAL A 209 -0.02 1.84 -3.27
N GLN A 210 -0.83 2.37 -4.19
CA GLN A 210 -2.26 2.59 -3.94
C GLN A 210 -3.01 1.28 -3.65
N GLY A 211 -2.63 0.19 -4.34
CA GLY A 211 -3.10 -1.17 -4.04
C GLY A 211 -2.82 -1.55 -2.59
N LEU A 212 -1.55 -1.45 -2.16
CA LEU A 212 -1.14 -1.71 -0.78
C LEU A 212 -1.90 -0.83 0.24
N TYR A 213 -2.11 0.45 -0.08
CA TYR A 213 -2.88 1.36 0.77
C TYR A 213 -4.34 0.89 0.94
N VAL A 214 -5.02 0.52 -0.15
CA VAL A 214 -6.39 0.02 -0.07
C VAL A 214 -6.42 -1.31 0.70
N GLY A 215 -5.47 -2.22 0.45
CA GLY A 215 -5.32 -3.46 1.23
C GLY A 215 -5.15 -3.20 2.74
N ARG A 216 -4.31 -2.23 3.11
CA ARG A 216 -4.12 -1.75 4.49
C ARG A 216 -5.44 -1.25 5.09
N GLU A 217 -6.17 -0.39 4.40
CA GLU A 217 -7.42 0.18 4.91
C GLU A 217 -8.52 -0.88 5.04
N VAL A 218 -8.63 -1.79 4.08
CA VAL A 218 -9.57 -2.92 4.14
C VAL A 218 -9.24 -3.81 5.34
N ALA A 219 -7.98 -4.25 5.49
CA ALA A 219 -7.57 -5.08 6.63
C ALA A 219 -7.87 -4.38 7.97
N LYS A 220 -7.57 -3.09 8.09
CA LYS A 220 -7.83 -2.32 9.32
C LYS A 220 -9.32 -2.16 9.63
N ARG A 221 -10.17 -1.93 8.63
CA ARG A 221 -11.61 -1.66 8.82
C ARG A 221 -12.40 -2.94 9.06
N VAL A 222 -12.11 -3.99 8.31
CA VAL A 222 -12.82 -5.28 8.39
C VAL A 222 -12.54 -5.96 9.73
N SER A 223 -11.30 -5.90 10.24
CA SER A 223 -10.95 -6.43 11.56
C SER A 223 -11.63 -5.72 12.74
N LYS A 224 -12.26 -4.55 12.51
CA LYS A 224 -12.93 -3.75 13.56
C LYS A 224 -14.44 -3.80 13.48
N VAL A 225 -15.01 -4.65 12.62
CA VAL A 225 -16.46 -4.85 12.55
C VAL A 225 -16.89 -5.66 13.76
N ASN A 226 -17.70 -5.05 14.63
CA ASN A 226 -18.18 -5.68 15.86
C ASN A 226 -19.06 -6.90 15.57
N GLY A 227 -19.00 -7.90 16.44
CA GLY A 227 -19.95 -9.02 16.42
C GLY A 227 -21.39 -8.56 16.65
N THR A 228 -22.34 -9.19 15.95
CA THR A 228 -23.77 -8.93 16.16
C THR A 228 -24.24 -9.42 17.54
N PRO A 229 -25.34 -8.89 18.10
CA PRO A 229 -25.86 -9.38 19.38
C PRO A 229 -26.18 -10.90 19.37
N ALA A 230 -26.60 -11.44 18.23
CA ALA A 230 -26.82 -12.87 18.04
C ALA A 230 -25.50 -13.66 18.14
N CYS A 231 -24.44 -13.18 17.47
CA CYS A 231 -23.10 -13.74 17.57
C CYS A 231 -22.58 -13.72 19.02
N LEU A 232 -22.64 -12.57 19.70
CA LEU A 232 -22.14 -12.43 21.08
C LEU A 232 -22.85 -13.38 22.04
N ARG A 233 -24.16 -13.56 21.88
CA ARG A 233 -24.96 -14.53 22.65
C ARG A 233 -24.41 -15.95 22.47
N VAL A 234 -24.18 -16.37 21.23
CA VAL A 234 -23.74 -17.73 20.92
C VAL A 234 -22.27 -17.95 21.34
N LEU A 235 -21.42 -16.93 21.22
CA LEU A 235 -20.05 -16.97 21.75
C LEU A 235 -20.05 -17.19 23.27
N THR A 236 -20.94 -16.51 23.99
CA THR A 236 -21.10 -16.72 25.44
C THR A 236 -21.56 -18.15 25.74
N LYS A 237 -22.49 -18.68 24.94
CA LYS A 237 -22.93 -20.07 25.02
C LYS A 237 -21.79 -21.06 24.78
N MET A 238 -20.93 -20.77 23.83
CA MET A 238 -19.81 -21.62 23.46
C MET A 238 -18.69 -21.63 24.51
N VAL A 239 -18.34 -20.47 25.07
CA VAL A 239 -17.15 -20.31 25.93
C VAL A 239 -17.47 -20.39 27.41
N TYR A 240 -18.55 -19.75 27.88
CA TYR A 240 -18.78 -19.57 29.33
C TYR A 240 -19.90 -20.40 29.93
N CYS A 241 -20.86 -20.89 29.14
CA CYS A 241 -21.89 -21.77 29.70
C CYS A 241 -21.37 -23.08 30.31
N PRO A 242 -20.22 -23.66 29.92
CA PRO A 242 -19.61 -24.75 30.68
C PRO A 242 -19.34 -24.39 32.15
N PHE A 243 -18.96 -23.15 32.45
CA PHE A 243 -18.74 -22.67 33.81
C PHE A 243 -20.05 -22.67 34.62
N CYS A 244 -21.13 -22.23 33.98
CA CYS A 244 -22.46 -22.25 34.60
C CYS A 244 -23.01 -23.66 34.83
N GLN A 245 -22.60 -24.63 34.01
CA GLN A 245 -22.94 -26.04 34.16
C GLN A 245 -21.98 -26.82 35.08
N GLY A 246 -21.04 -26.14 35.76
CA GLY A 246 -20.08 -26.78 36.67
C GLY A 246 -18.94 -27.53 35.97
N MET A 247 -18.71 -27.29 34.68
CA MET A 247 -17.71 -27.94 33.84
C MET A 247 -16.71 -26.94 33.22
N PRO A 248 -15.99 -26.11 34.01
CA PRO A 248 -15.15 -25.03 33.49
C PRO A 248 -13.92 -25.51 32.67
N ALA A 249 -13.49 -26.75 32.85
CA ALA A 249 -12.34 -27.32 32.14
C ALA A 249 -12.69 -27.84 30.72
N VAL A 250 -13.97 -27.94 30.37
CA VAL A 250 -14.41 -28.52 29.10
C VAL A 250 -14.37 -27.47 27.99
N LYS A 251 -13.52 -27.67 27.00
CA LYS A 251 -13.39 -26.82 25.81
C LYS A 251 -14.47 -27.15 24.76
N PRO A 252 -14.86 -26.18 23.91
CA PRO A 252 -15.81 -26.43 22.82
C PRO A 252 -15.28 -27.44 21.80
N CYS A 253 -16.20 -28.20 21.21
CA CYS A 253 -15.90 -29.06 20.07
C CYS A 253 -15.43 -28.21 18.87
N LYS A 254 -14.51 -28.76 18.05
CA LYS A 254 -13.98 -28.05 16.89
C LYS A 254 -15.07 -27.61 15.91
N ASN A 255 -15.91 -28.53 15.46
CA ASN A 255 -16.98 -28.23 14.51
C ASN A 255 -18.05 -27.30 15.11
N TYR A 256 -18.26 -27.35 16.42
CA TYR A 256 -19.13 -26.39 17.10
C TYR A 256 -18.54 -24.99 17.01
N CYS A 257 -17.25 -24.84 17.36
CA CYS A 257 -16.53 -23.57 17.20
C CYS A 257 -16.57 -23.05 15.75
N LEU A 258 -16.36 -23.91 14.77
CA LEU A 258 -16.40 -23.53 13.36
C LEU A 258 -17.78 -23.01 12.95
N ASN A 259 -18.87 -23.66 13.35
CA ASN A 259 -20.22 -23.18 13.03
C ASN A 259 -20.54 -21.84 13.70
N VAL A 260 -20.12 -21.65 14.96
CA VAL A 260 -20.25 -20.37 15.66
C VAL A 260 -19.45 -19.27 14.93
N MET A 261 -18.17 -19.52 14.65
CA MET A 261 -17.29 -18.53 14.03
C MET A 261 -17.68 -18.21 12.59
N LYS A 262 -18.15 -19.19 11.80
CA LYS A 262 -18.66 -18.96 10.45
C LYS A 262 -19.93 -18.13 10.44
N GLY A 263 -20.82 -18.30 11.42
CA GLY A 263 -21.99 -17.45 11.60
C GLY A 263 -21.61 -16.02 12.00
N CYS A 264 -20.70 -15.88 12.96
CA CYS A 264 -20.19 -14.60 13.45
C CYS A 264 -19.42 -13.79 12.40
N LEU A 265 -18.61 -14.46 11.57
CA LEU A 265 -17.71 -13.86 10.57
C LEU A 265 -18.27 -13.97 9.14
N ALA A 266 -19.57 -14.24 9.00
CA ALA A 266 -20.20 -14.49 7.71
C ALA A 266 -20.05 -13.32 6.73
N ASN A 267 -20.16 -12.09 7.24
CA ASN A 267 -19.96 -10.88 6.44
C ASN A 267 -18.49 -10.75 6.01
N GLN A 268 -17.53 -11.02 6.90
CA GLN A 268 -16.11 -10.97 6.60
C GLN A 268 -15.76 -11.98 5.49
N ALA A 269 -16.34 -13.18 5.54
CA ALA A 269 -16.15 -14.20 4.51
C ALA A 269 -16.64 -13.77 3.11
N ASP A 270 -17.65 -12.90 3.00
CA ASP A 270 -18.11 -12.35 1.70
C ASP A 270 -17.04 -11.49 1.01
N LEU A 271 -16.01 -10.99 1.71
CA LEU A 271 -14.88 -10.30 1.07
C LEU A 271 -13.99 -11.25 0.25
N ASN A 272 -13.97 -12.53 0.60
CA ASN A 272 -12.93 -13.46 0.13
C ASN A 272 -12.78 -13.53 -1.40
N PRO A 273 -13.86 -13.57 -2.21
CA PRO A 273 -13.73 -13.60 -3.67
C PRO A 273 -13.03 -12.36 -4.24
N GLU A 274 -13.39 -11.17 -3.76
CA GLU A 274 -12.85 -9.90 -4.25
C GLU A 274 -11.45 -9.65 -3.68
N TRP A 275 -11.20 -10.08 -2.46
CA TRP A 275 -9.87 -10.08 -1.85
C TRP A 275 -8.89 -10.92 -2.66
N ASN A 276 -9.27 -12.13 -3.04
CA ASN A 276 -8.42 -13.00 -3.86
C ASN A 276 -8.14 -12.40 -5.24
N GLN A 277 -9.16 -11.82 -5.90
CA GLN A 277 -8.97 -11.11 -7.17
C GLN A 277 -8.03 -9.90 -7.04
N TYR A 278 -8.16 -9.16 -5.94
CA TYR A 278 -7.26 -8.06 -5.59
C TYR A 278 -5.82 -8.54 -5.41
N ILE A 279 -5.61 -9.61 -4.62
CA ILE A 279 -4.29 -10.21 -4.40
C ILE A 279 -3.68 -10.66 -5.73
N ASP A 280 -4.45 -11.31 -6.60
CA ASP A 280 -3.99 -11.72 -7.93
C ASP A 280 -3.57 -10.52 -8.79
N ALA A 281 -4.36 -9.45 -8.79
CA ALA A 281 -4.03 -8.22 -9.51
C ALA A 281 -2.77 -7.55 -8.94
N MET A 282 -2.59 -7.54 -7.62
CA MET A 282 -1.37 -7.05 -6.96
C MET A 282 -0.14 -7.85 -7.38
N LEU A 283 -0.24 -9.18 -7.44
CA LEU A 283 0.84 -10.06 -7.87
C LEU A 283 1.24 -9.81 -9.33
N LEU A 284 0.26 -9.55 -10.21
CA LEU A 284 0.52 -9.21 -11.62
C LEU A 284 1.28 -7.88 -11.75
N VAL A 285 0.89 -6.84 -11.01
CA VAL A 285 1.61 -5.57 -11.03
C VAL A 285 3.00 -5.69 -10.39
N ALA A 286 3.15 -6.49 -9.32
CA ALA A 286 4.46 -6.77 -8.73
C ALA A 286 5.43 -7.42 -9.73
N GLN A 287 4.95 -8.31 -10.61
CA GLN A 287 5.78 -8.86 -11.69
C GLN A 287 6.25 -7.78 -12.69
N ARG A 288 5.45 -6.72 -12.93
CA ARG A 288 5.88 -5.59 -13.76
C ARG A 288 6.97 -4.75 -13.09
N LEU A 289 6.95 -4.65 -11.76
CA LEU A 289 8.01 -3.99 -10.99
C LEU A 289 9.33 -4.78 -10.97
N GLU A 290 9.32 -6.09 -11.27
CA GLU A 290 10.53 -6.88 -11.48
C GLU A 290 11.00 -6.88 -12.95
N GLY A 291 10.10 -6.58 -13.88
CA GLY A 291 10.37 -6.61 -15.31
C GLY A 291 11.35 -5.54 -15.80
N PRO A 292 11.78 -5.60 -17.07
CA PRO A 292 12.82 -4.71 -17.63
C PRO A 292 12.41 -3.23 -17.74
N PHE A 293 11.12 -2.91 -17.57
CA PHE A 293 10.58 -1.55 -17.58
C PHE A 293 10.12 -1.12 -16.18
N ASN A 294 10.74 -1.67 -15.13
CA ASN A 294 10.52 -1.18 -13.78
C ASN A 294 11.02 0.26 -13.61
N ILE A 295 10.49 0.96 -12.61
CA ILE A 295 10.76 2.39 -12.41
C ILE A 295 12.23 2.72 -12.21
N GLU A 296 13.02 1.83 -11.60
CA GLU A 296 14.45 2.05 -11.49
C GLU A 296 15.15 1.96 -12.85
N SER A 297 14.84 0.96 -13.67
CA SER A 297 15.49 0.79 -14.98
C SER A 297 15.20 1.97 -15.92
N VAL A 298 14.15 2.73 -15.62
CA VAL A 298 13.78 3.95 -16.33
C VAL A 298 14.39 5.20 -15.70
N MET A 299 14.27 5.36 -14.38
CA MET A 299 14.71 6.56 -13.66
C MET A 299 16.20 6.58 -13.37
N GLY A 300 16.81 5.44 -13.04
CA GLY A 300 18.24 5.34 -12.74
C GLY A 300 19.15 5.93 -13.82
N PRO A 301 18.92 5.65 -15.12
CA PRO A 301 19.71 6.25 -16.21
C PRO A 301 19.02 7.44 -16.89
N ILE A 302 18.04 8.11 -16.25
CA ILE A 302 17.30 9.20 -16.91
C ILE A 302 18.19 10.40 -17.22
N ASP A 303 19.14 10.70 -16.34
CA ASP A 303 20.16 11.73 -16.52
C ASP A 303 21.01 11.46 -17.76
N VAL A 304 21.49 10.22 -17.93
CA VAL A 304 22.25 9.79 -19.11
C VAL A 304 21.41 9.90 -20.38
N LYS A 305 20.15 9.45 -20.36
CA LYS A 305 19.25 9.53 -21.54
C LYS A 305 18.95 10.97 -21.93
N ILE A 306 18.71 11.85 -20.96
CA ILE A 306 18.49 13.28 -21.25
C ILE A 306 19.78 13.90 -21.80
N SER A 307 20.94 13.53 -21.25
CA SER A 307 22.24 13.97 -21.77
C SER A 307 22.48 13.49 -23.21
N GLU A 308 22.15 12.24 -23.54
CA GLU A 308 22.21 11.69 -24.90
C GLU A 308 21.35 12.50 -25.87
N ALA A 309 20.11 12.83 -25.48
CA ALA A 309 19.24 13.68 -26.28
C ALA A 309 19.88 15.06 -26.55
N ILE A 310 20.42 15.71 -25.53
CA ILE A 310 21.11 17.00 -25.66
C ILE A 310 22.29 16.88 -26.62
N MET A 311 23.09 15.82 -26.52
CA MET A 311 24.22 15.56 -27.41
C MET A 311 23.77 15.37 -28.88
N ILE A 312 22.69 14.62 -29.12
CA ILE A 312 22.14 14.42 -30.47
C ILE A 312 21.77 15.77 -31.12
N LEU A 313 21.14 16.68 -30.36
CA LEU A 313 20.80 18.01 -30.86
C LEU A 313 22.06 18.85 -31.12
N GLN A 314 23.07 18.77 -30.25
CA GLN A 314 24.32 19.51 -30.42
C GLN A 314 25.07 19.06 -31.68
N ASP A 315 25.18 17.75 -31.89
CA ASP A 315 25.87 17.17 -33.05
C ASP A 315 25.17 17.51 -34.37
N ASN A 316 23.83 17.56 -34.37
CA ASN A 316 23.03 17.89 -35.54
C ASN A 316 22.60 19.36 -35.62
N SER A 317 23.17 20.23 -34.78
CA SER A 317 22.72 21.62 -34.59
C SER A 317 22.67 22.43 -35.89
N ALA A 318 23.63 22.24 -36.79
CA ALA A 318 23.66 22.92 -38.08
C ALA A 318 22.50 22.52 -38.99
N GLU A 319 22.17 21.22 -39.07
CA GLU A 319 21.05 20.73 -39.87
C GLU A 319 19.72 21.20 -39.26
N VAL A 320 19.57 21.10 -37.94
CA VAL A 320 18.37 21.56 -37.23
C VAL A 320 18.15 23.05 -37.46
N SER A 321 19.17 23.89 -37.26
CA SER A 321 19.07 25.33 -37.54
C SER A 321 18.75 25.62 -39.00
N PHE A 322 19.37 24.93 -39.95
CA PHE A 322 19.09 25.10 -41.39
C PHE A 322 17.63 24.82 -41.72
N ARG A 323 17.08 23.69 -41.25
CA ARG A 323 15.68 23.33 -41.50
C ARG A 323 14.70 24.27 -40.82
N VAL A 324 15.02 24.71 -39.60
CA VAL A 324 14.23 25.72 -38.89
C VAL A 324 14.23 27.03 -39.66
N PHE A 325 15.36 27.50 -40.18
CA PHE A 325 15.43 28.75 -40.96
C PHE A 325 14.66 28.65 -42.27
N GLN A 326 14.63 27.47 -42.88
CA GLN A 326 13.81 27.21 -44.06
C GLN A 326 12.30 27.23 -43.75
N GLY A 327 11.89 26.69 -42.60
CA GLY A 327 10.47 26.57 -42.21
C GLY A 327 9.88 27.78 -41.50
N CYS A 328 10.67 28.46 -40.67
CA CYS A 328 10.26 29.61 -39.84
C CYS A 328 10.79 30.95 -40.36
N GLY A 329 11.63 30.94 -41.39
CA GLY A 329 12.31 32.13 -41.92
C GLY A 329 13.61 32.43 -41.19
N GLN A 330 14.48 33.23 -41.80
CA GLN A 330 15.78 33.55 -41.23
C GLN A 330 15.66 34.59 -40.10
N PRO A 331 16.13 34.29 -38.88
CA PRO A 331 16.02 35.21 -37.76
C PRO A 331 16.98 36.40 -37.93
N LYS A 332 16.64 37.53 -37.29
CA LYS A 332 17.46 38.74 -37.37
C LYS A 332 18.80 38.52 -36.66
N PRO A 333 19.94 38.88 -37.26
CA PRO A 333 21.21 38.87 -36.55
C PRO A 333 21.12 39.78 -35.33
N ALA A 334 21.63 39.32 -34.19
CA ALA A 334 21.85 40.18 -33.03
C ALA A 334 22.80 41.30 -33.46
N GLY A 335 22.32 42.55 -33.41
CA GLY A 335 23.07 43.69 -33.91
C GLY A 335 24.48 43.77 -33.31
N SER A 336 25.48 43.94 -34.17
CA SER A 336 26.88 44.13 -33.76
C SER A 336 27.04 45.42 -32.93
N THR A 337 26.90 45.34 -31.61
CA THR A 337 27.49 46.36 -30.73
C THR A 337 29.00 46.24 -30.81
N ARG A 338 29.65 47.22 -31.45
CA ARG A 338 31.11 47.41 -31.42
C ARG A 338 31.55 47.73 -29.99
N SER A 339 31.85 46.71 -29.17
CA SER A 339 32.89 46.79 -28.14
C SER A 339 33.20 45.43 -27.52
N ALA A 340 34.49 45.24 -27.23
CA ALA A 340 35.18 44.08 -26.67
C ALA A 340 35.43 42.90 -27.62
N ARG A 341 36.74 42.66 -27.83
CA ARG A 341 37.39 41.53 -28.52
C ARG A 341 36.51 40.28 -28.58
N GLY A 342 36.30 39.80 -29.81
CA GLY A 342 35.45 38.66 -30.11
C GLY A 342 35.74 37.44 -29.24
N VAL A 343 34.72 37.01 -28.51
CA VAL A 343 34.59 35.62 -28.07
C VAL A 343 34.14 34.82 -29.29
N SER A 344 35.06 34.58 -30.24
CA SER A 344 34.77 33.77 -31.42
C SER A 344 34.51 32.32 -31.02
N ASN A 345 33.44 31.70 -31.51
CA ASN A 345 33.22 30.24 -31.47
C ASN A 345 33.31 29.53 -30.11
N VAL A 346 33.26 30.25 -28.99
CA VAL A 346 33.45 29.64 -27.67
C VAL A 346 32.20 28.87 -27.21
N TYR A 347 31.00 29.20 -27.67
CA TYR A 347 29.81 28.42 -27.29
C TYR A 347 29.76 27.05 -27.99
N SER A 348 30.03 26.96 -29.29
CA SER A 348 30.10 25.68 -30.02
C SER A 348 31.24 24.77 -29.51
N SER A 349 32.40 25.34 -29.15
CA SER A 349 33.54 24.57 -28.62
C SER A 349 33.42 24.24 -27.13
N ARG A 350 32.69 25.04 -26.32
CA ARG A 350 32.48 24.81 -24.88
C ARG A 350 31.29 23.89 -24.58
N PHE A 351 30.41 23.64 -25.56
CA PHE A 351 29.38 22.59 -25.52
C PHE A 351 29.88 21.22 -26.03
N ARG A 352 31.17 21.06 -26.32
CA ARG A 352 31.81 19.73 -26.38
C ARG A 352 32.62 19.51 -25.09
N PRO A 353 32.05 18.84 -24.07
CA PRO A 353 32.80 18.48 -22.87
C PRO A 353 33.79 17.34 -23.14
N TYR A 354 33.71 16.69 -24.31
CA TYR A 354 34.39 15.42 -24.56
C TYR A 354 35.68 15.55 -25.37
N SER A 355 36.81 15.21 -24.73
CA SER A 355 37.91 14.54 -25.41
C SER A 355 37.38 13.21 -25.99
N PRO A 356 37.71 12.83 -27.24
CA PRO A 356 37.31 11.55 -27.83
C PRO A 356 37.65 10.31 -26.98
N GLU A 357 38.61 10.44 -26.07
CA GLU A 357 39.05 9.39 -25.15
C GLU A 357 38.12 9.20 -23.95
N GLU A 358 37.20 10.14 -23.70
CA GLU A 358 36.49 10.21 -22.42
C GLU A 358 35.00 9.95 -22.54
N ARG A 359 34.46 9.66 -23.75
CA ARG A 359 33.05 9.29 -24.03
C ARG A 359 32.38 8.68 -22.78
N PRO A 360 31.18 9.11 -22.32
CA PRO A 360 30.58 8.63 -21.07
C PRO A 360 30.25 7.15 -21.24
N THR A 361 31.28 6.35 -21.08
CA THR A 361 31.26 4.92 -21.14
C THR A 361 30.95 4.55 -19.72
N THR A 362 29.66 4.27 -19.52
CA THR A 362 29.15 3.45 -18.42
C THR A 362 29.60 3.89 -17.02
N ALA A 363 28.68 4.53 -16.31
CA ALA A 363 28.21 4.05 -15.02
C ALA A 363 29.20 3.84 -13.84
N ALA A 364 30.42 4.35 -13.89
CA ALA A 364 31.41 4.13 -12.84
C ALA A 364 31.76 5.45 -12.11
N GLY A 365 31.27 5.57 -10.87
CA GLY A 365 31.90 6.42 -9.86
C GLY A 365 30.99 7.41 -9.16
N THR A 366 30.46 6.98 -8.01
CA THR A 366 29.97 7.74 -6.84
C THR A 366 28.44 7.90 -6.62
N SER A 367 27.58 8.16 -7.61
CA SER A 367 26.10 8.23 -7.38
C SER A 367 25.37 6.90 -7.65
N LEU A 368 25.87 6.08 -8.59
CA LEU A 368 25.24 4.83 -9.01
C LEU A 368 25.39 3.67 -8.02
N ASP A 369 26.45 3.63 -7.21
CA ASP A 369 26.59 2.58 -6.20
C ASP A 369 25.53 2.70 -5.08
N ARG A 370 25.16 3.93 -4.73
CA ARG A 370 24.07 4.18 -3.77
C ARG A 370 22.72 3.75 -4.35
N LEU A 371 22.46 4.08 -5.62
CA LEU A 371 21.27 3.62 -6.35
C LEU A 371 21.25 2.08 -6.47
N ARG A 372 22.40 1.44 -6.67
CA ARG A 372 22.54 -0.02 -6.78
C ARG A 372 22.29 -0.78 -5.46
N ILE A 373 22.61 -0.19 -4.32
CA ILE A 373 22.27 -0.77 -3.00
C ILE A 373 20.76 -0.61 -2.73
N VAL A 374 20.24 0.57 -3.03
CA VAL A 374 18.80 0.90 -2.93
C VAL A 374 17.98 -0.06 -3.81
N TRP A 375 18.45 -0.36 -5.02
CA TRP A 375 17.89 -1.36 -5.94
C TRP A 375 17.75 -2.76 -5.35
N ARG A 376 18.84 -3.34 -4.83
CA ARG A 376 18.81 -4.69 -4.26
C ARG A 376 17.76 -4.77 -3.16
N THR A 377 17.66 -3.72 -2.36
CA THR A 377 16.67 -3.60 -1.29
C THR A 377 15.23 -3.57 -1.84
N MET A 378 14.98 -2.88 -2.95
CA MET A 378 13.68 -2.91 -3.63
C MET A 378 13.34 -4.28 -4.18
N GLN A 379 14.27 -4.93 -4.90
CA GLN A 379 14.03 -6.25 -5.49
C GLN A 379 13.68 -7.26 -4.40
N HIS A 380 14.43 -7.28 -3.30
CA HIS A 380 14.11 -8.10 -2.14
C HIS A 380 12.73 -7.76 -1.55
N SER A 381 12.37 -6.47 -1.48
CA SER A 381 11.05 -6.05 -1.00
C SER A 381 9.91 -6.50 -1.91
N VAL A 382 10.11 -6.52 -3.23
CA VAL A 382 9.11 -7.01 -4.21
C VAL A 382 8.95 -8.53 -4.13
N ILE A 383 10.04 -9.27 -3.96
CA ILE A 383 10.00 -10.72 -3.76
C ILE A 383 9.26 -11.06 -2.47
N ASP A 384 9.64 -10.41 -1.36
CA ASP A 384 9.04 -10.64 -0.05
C ASP A 384 7.53 -10.33 -0.05
N ILE A 385 7.11 -9.17 -0.58
CA ILE A 385 5.67 -8.84 -0.61
C ILE A 385 4.88 -9.82 -1.48
N LYS A 386 5.46 -10.36 -2.56
CA LYS A 386 4.79 -11.40 -3.36
C LYS A 386 4.57 -12.68 -2.54
N GLU A 387 5.53 -13.07 -1.71
CA GLU A 387 5.38 -14.22 -0.82
C GLU A 387 4.31 -13.97 0.23
N GLN A 388 4.33 -12.81 0.88
CA GLN A 388 3.31 -12.42 1.86
C GLN A 388 1.90 -12.37 1.25
N LEU A 389 1.75 -11.74 0.08
CA LEU A 389 0.47 -11.66 -0.63
C LEU A 389 -0.10 -13.05 -0.96
N LYS A 390 0.74 -14.03 -1.32
CA LYS A 390 0.29 -15.41 -1.56
C LYS A 390 -0.23 -16.07 -0.27
N LEU A 391 0.41 -15.82 0.87
CA LEU A 391 -0.03 -16.34 2.17
C LEU A 391 -1.38 -15.77 2.61
N PHE A 392 -1.67 -14.52 2.20
CA PHE A 392 -2.95 -13.87 2.50
C PHE A 392 -4.09 -14.24 1.55
N LYS A 393 -3.90 -15.15 0.59
CA LYS A 393 -5.02 -15.73 -0.16
C LYS A 393 -5.93 -16.52 0.77
N ASN A 394 -7.22 -16.44 0.52
CA ASN A 394 -8.25 -17.09 1.34
C ASN A 394 -8.28 -16.66 2.82
N PHE A 395 -7.63 -15.54 3.17
CA PHE A 395 -7.49 -15.10 4.56
C PHE A 395 -8.86 -14.96 5.25
N TRP A 396 -9.81 -14.28 4.63
CA TRP A 396 -11.10 -13.97 5.23
C TRP A 396 -12.01 -15.20 5.40
N SER A 397 -11.96 -16.17 4.48
CA SER A 397 -12.69 -17.44 4.63
C SER A 397 -12.03 -18.37 5.65
N ASN A 398 -10.72 -18.25 5.86
CA ASN A 398 -9.97 -19.12 6.77
C ASN A 398 -9.91 -18.61 8.22
N LEU A 399 -10.46 -17.42 8.51
CA LEU A 399 -10.49 -16.89 9.88
C LEU A 399 -11.12 -17.86 10.90
N PRO A 400 -12.26 -18.53 10.64
CA PRO A 400 -12.81 -19.50 11.58
C PRO A 400 -11.83 -20.62 11.94
N GLU A 401 -11.08 -21.16 10.96
CA GLU A 401 -10.07 -22.19 11.20
C GLU A 401 -8.86 -21.66 11.97
N ALA A 402 -8.40 -20.44 11.64
CA ALA A 402 -7.30 -19.78 12.34
C ALA A 402 -7.65 -19.41 13.80
N ILE A 403 -8.94 -19.25 14.10
CA ILE A 403 -9.46 -18.96 15.44
C ILE A 403 -9.69 -20.25 16.23
N CYS A 404 -10.32 -21.26 15.64
CA CYS A 404 -10.71 -22.51 16.30
C CYS A 404 -9.55 -23.52 16.46
N VAL A 405 -8.35 -23.03 16.78
CA VAL A 405 -7.13 -23.83 16.94
C VAL A 405 -7.31 -24.84 18.06
N GLU A 406 -6.98 -26.11 17.76
CA GLU A 406 -7.00 -27.21 18.71
C GLU A 406 -6.06 -26.93 19.90
N ASP A 407 -6.49 -27.36 21.09
CA ASP A 407 -5.81 -27.19 22.37
C ASP A 407 -5.62 -25.73 22.86
N LYS A 408 -5.69 -24.72 21.98
CA LYS A 408 -5.78 -23.30 22.37
C LYS A 408 -7.22 -22.92 22.68
N VAL A 409 -8.13 -23.15 21.72
CA VAL A 409 -9.54 -22.71 21.78
C VAL A 409 -10.49 -23.91 21.83
N THR A 410 -10.20 -24.96 21.08
CA THR A 410 -11.06 -26.16 20.98
C THR A 410 -10.42 -27.36 21.68
N ALA A 411 -11.22 -28.37 21.98
CA ALA A 411 -10.68 -29.64 22.48
C ALA A 411 -9.90 -30.36 21.35
N GLY A 412 -8.74 -30.94 21.66
CA GLY A 412 -7.92 -31.66 20.69
C GLY A 412 -8.55 -32.97 20.16
N ASN A 413 -8.05 -33.44 19.02
CA ASN A 413 -8.60 -34.59 18.26
C ASN A 413 -8.64 -35.94 19.01
N VAL A 414 -7.96 -36.09 20.15
CA VAL A 414 -7.98 -37.35 20.94
C VAL A 414 -9.33 -37.53 21.68
N SER A 415 -10.17 -36.50 21.70
CA SER A 415 -11.36 -36.39 22.55
C SER A 415 -12.67 -36.26 21.76
N GLU A 416 -12.83 -36.97 20.63
CA GLU A 416 -14.10 -37.02 19.87
C GLU A 416 -15.25 -37.60 20.73
N GLY A 417 -15.90 -36.74 21.52
CA GLY A 417 -16.94 -37.13 22.48
C GLY A 417 -16.80 -36.50 23.87
N GLU A 418 -15.68 -35.85 24.16
CA GLU A 418 -15.40 -35.23 25.48
C GLU A 418 -15.26 -33.70 25.43
N CYS A 419 -15.96 -33.06 24.49
CA CYS A 419 -15.95 -31.62 24.29
C CYS A 419 -17.33 -31.00 24.57
N TRP A 420 -17.37 -29.68 24.74
CA TRP A 420 -18.62 -28.94 24.91
C TRP A 420 -19.30 -28.75 23.56
N ASN A 421 -20.53 -29.24 23.42
CA ASN A 421 -21.31 -29.17 22.18
C ASN A 421 -22.41 -28.08 22.21
N GLY A 422 -22.38 -27.18 23.20
CA GLY A 422 -23.39 -26.15 23.43
C GLY A 422 -24.46 -26.53 24.46
N HIS A 423 -24.57 -27.81 24.82
CA HIS A 423 -25.55 -28.29 25.80
C HIS A 423 -24.93 -29.12 26.92
N THR A 424 -24.02 -30.04 26.57
CA THR A 424 -23.36 -30.94 27.53
C THR A 424 -21.96 -31.30 27.03
N LYS A 425 -21.21 -32.05 27.84
CA LYS A 425 -19.96 -32.70 27.43
C LYS A 425 -20.29 -33.94 26.59
N SER A 426 -20.27 -33.80 25.26
CA SER A 426 -20.55 -34.89 24.33
C SER A 426 -20.10 -34.54 22.91
N ARG A 427 -20.30 -35.45 21.96
CA ARG A 427 -20.01 -35.22 20.53
C ARG A 427 -20.89 -34.11 19.97
N TYR A 428 -20.32 -33.31 19.07
CA TYR A 428 -21.05 -32.39 18.21
C TYR A 428 -21.43 -33.08 16.90
N PHE A 429 -22.73 -33.19 16.63
CA PHE A 429 -23.27 -33.91 15.46
C PHE A 429 -23.49 -33.03 14.20
N PRO A 430 -23.90 -31.76 14.31
CA PRO A 430 -24.16 -30.96 13.12
C PRO A 430 -22.91 -30.80 12.23
N GLU A 431 -23.14 -30.80 10.92
CA GLU A 431 -22.08 -30.57 9.93
C GLU A 431 -21.64 -29.10 9.91
N VAL A 432 -20.41 -28.87 9.45
CA VAL A 432 -19.86 -27.53 9.34
C VAL A 432 -20.46 -26.82 8.13
N VAL A 433 -21.09 -25.67 8.35
CA VAL A 433 -21.66 -24.86 7.27
C VAL A 433 -20.59 -24.27 6.36
N LYS A 434 -21.00 -23.88 5.15
CA LYS A 434 -20.12 -23.20 4.19
C LYS A 434 -19.89 -21.74 4.59
N ASP A 435 -18.88 -21.13 3.99
CA ASP A 435 -18.52 -19.73 4.25
C ASP A 435 -19.46 -18.75 3.54
N GLY A 436 -19.45 -17.50 3.99
CA GLY A 436 -20.24 -16.41 3.43
C GLY A 436 -21.64 -16.30 4.02
N LEU A 437 -22.24 -15.12 3.83
CA LEU A 437 -23.51 -14.74 4.47
C LEU A 437 -24.66 -15.64 4.04
N THR A 438 -24.80 -15.91 2.75
CA THR A 438 -25.89 -16.72 2.19
C THR A 438 -25.86 -18.18 2.63
N SER A 439 -24.68 -18.68 3.03
CA SER A 439 -24.52 -20.05 3.53
C SER A 439 -25.00 -20.21 4.98
N GLN A 440 -25.28 -19.12 5.70
CA GLN A 440 -25.66 -19.16 7.12
C GLN A 440 -27.16 -19.34 7.38
N VAL A 441 -28.00 -19.42 6.34
CA VAL A 441 -29.47 -19.55 6.50
C VAL A 441 -29.86 -20.74 7.37
N ASN A 442 -29.11 -21.84 7.27
CA ASN A 442 -29.33 -23.07 8.01
C ASN A 442 -28.24 -23.31 9.08
N ASN A 443 -27.55 -22.26 9.53
CA ASN A 443 -26.54 -22.41 10.58
C ASN A 443 -27.23 -22.87 11.89
N PRO A 444 -26.84 -24.03 12.46
CA PRO A 444 -27.50 -24.57 13.65
C PRO A 444 -27.22 -23.76 14.92
N GLU A 445 -26.18 -22.93 14.93
CA GLU A 445 -25.71 -22.26 16.14
C GLU A 445 -26.03 -20.77 16.16
N VAL A 446 -25.98 -20.09 15.02
CA VAL A 446 -26.13 -18.64 14.94
C VAL A 446 -27.27 -18.29 13.99
N ASP A 447 -28.27 -17.57 14.50
CA ASP A 447 -29.32 -16.98 13.69
C ASP A 447 -28.78 -15.71 12.98
N VAL A 448 -28.61 -15.81 11.66
CA VAL A 448 -28.00 -14.76 10.83
C VAL A 448 -29.04 -14.21 9.85
N ASP A 449 -29.36 -12.93 9.97
CA ASP A 449 -30.20 -12.21 9.01
C ASP A 449 -29.44 -11.95 7.71
N ILE A 450 -29.59 -12.87 6.75
CA ILE A 450 -28.94 -12.79 5.43
C ILE A 450 -29.44 -11.61 4.58
N THR A 451 -30.57 -11.00 4.93
CA THR A 451 -31.16 -9.88 4.17
C THR A 451 -30.53 -8.53 4.51
N ARG A 452 -29.76 -8.46 5.61
CA ARG A 452 -29.12 -7.25 6.11
C ARG A 452 -27.60 -7.41 6.16
N PRO A 453 -26.92 -7.38 5.01
CA PRO A 453 -25.46 -7.42 4.98
C PRO A 453 -24.85 -6.18 5.63
N ASP A 454 -23.67 -6.35 6.24
CA ASP A 454 -22.96 -5.23 6.86
C ASP A 454 -22.52 -4.20 5.81
N THR A 455 -22.84 -2.92 6.06
CA THR A 455 -22.61 -1.85 5.09
C THR A 455 -21.13 -1.48 4.97
N ILE A 456 -20.35 -1.59 6.04
CA ILE A 456 -18.90 -1.33 6.06
C ILE A 456 -18.19 -2.40 5.20
N ILE A 457 -18.60 -3.65 5.36
CA ILE A 457 -18.11 -4.79 4.59
C ILE A 457 -18.42 -4.61 3.09
N ARG A 458 -19.66 -4.25 2.74
CA ARG A 458 -20.05 -3.99 1.34
C ARG A 458 -19.25 -2.82 0.74
N GLN A 459 -18.97 -1.77 1.51
CA GLN A 459 -18.09 -0.69 1.09
C GLN A 459 -16.66 -1.17 0.82
N GLN A 460 -16.10 -2.04 1.68
CA GLN A 460 -14.76 -2.59 1.48
C GLN A 460 -14.69 -3.51 0.26
N ILE A 461 -15.74 -4.30 -0.01
CA ILE A 461 -15.89 -5.08 -1.23
C ILE A 461 -15.82 -4.17 -2.48
N MET A 462 -16.54 -3.05 -2.47
CA MET A 462 -16.49 -2.10 -3.59
C MET A 462 -15.12 -1.43 -3.73
N ALA A 463 -14.46 -1.10 -2.62
CA ALA A 463 -13.09 -0.57 -2.64
C ALA A 463 -12.11 -1.57 -3.29
N LEU A 464 -12.20 -2.85 -2.93
CA LEU A 464 -11.41 -3.93 -3.53
C LEU A 464 -11.67 -4.06 -5.04
N ARG A 465 -12.94 -4.01 -5.49
CA ARG A 465 -13.29 -4.05 -6.91
C ARG A 465 -12.68 -2.91 -7.70
N VAL A 466 -12.81 -1.68 -7.18
CA VAL A 466 -12.29 -0.47 -7.85
C VAL A 466 -10.78 -0.56 -7.98
N VAL A 467 -10.06 -0.90 -6.90
CA VAL A 467 -8.59 -0.98 -6.96
C VAL A 467 -8.12 -2.16 -7.81
N THR A 468 -8.84 -3.29 -7.80
CA THR A 468 -8.54 -4.45 -8.67
C THR A 468 -8.61 -4.08 -10.13
N ASN A 469 -9.66 -3.34 -10.55
CA ASN A 469 -9.78 -2.87 -11.93
C ASN A 469 -8.64 -1.93 -12.30
N LYS A 470 -8.24 -1.03 -11.39
CA LYS A 470 -7.08 -0.14 -11.60
C LYS A 470 -5.78 -0.93 -11.75
N LEU A 471 -5.53 -1.92 -10.89
CA LEU A 471 -4.35 -2.78 -10.96
C LEU A 471 -4.30 -3.56 -12.29
N LYS A 472 -5.42 -4.12 -12.73
CA LYS A 472 -5.52 -4.82 -14.03
C LYS A 472 -5.24 -3.86 -15.20
N ASN A 473 -5.75 -2.62 -15.15
CA ASN A 473 -5.46 -1.61 -16.17
C ASN A 473 -3.98 -1.19 -16.17
N ALA A 474 -3.37 -1.02 -14.99
CA ALA A 474 -1.94 -0.71 -14.85
C ALA A 474 -1.07 -1.81 -15.45
N TYR A 475 -1.43 -3.07 -15.19
CA TYR A 475 -0.74 -4.22 -15.78
C TYR A 475 -0.79 -4.20 -17.32
N ASN A 476 -1.92 -3.82 -17.90
CA ASN A 476 -2.06 -3.71 -19.36
C ASN A 476 -1.38 -2.46 -19.95
N GLY A 477 -0.93 -1.51 -19.11
CA GLY A 477 -0.29 -0.27 -19.54
C GLY A 477 -1.27 0.76 -20.11
N ASN A 478 -2.55 0.65 -19.79
CA ASN A 478 -3.57 1.64 -20.16
C ASN A 478 -3.48 2.83 -19.20
N ASP A 479 -3.65 4.04 -19.72
CA ASP A 479 -3.68 5.24 -18.88
C ASP A 479 -4.85 5.15 -17.91
N ILE A 480 -4.54 5.18 -16.62
CA ILE A 480 -5.54 5.14 -15.56
C ILE A 480 -5.90 6.58 -15.28
N THR A 481 -6.91 7.10 -15.97
CA THR A 481 -7.51 8.38 -15.60
C THR A 481 -8.15 8.24 -14.23
N PHE A 482 -7.45 8.74 -13.21
CA PHE A 482 -8.00 8.92 -11.87
C PHE A 482 -8.92 10.15 -11.86
N GLN A 483 -9.97 10.15 -12.67
CA GLN A 483 -11.04 11.14 -12.49
C GLN A 483 -11.79 10.81 -11.19
N ASP A 484 -11.63 11.70 -10.21
CA ASP A 484 -12.47 11.88 -9.02
C ASP A 484 -13.03 10.60 -8.36
N SER A 485 -12.15 9.81 -7.74
CA SER A 485 -12.53 9.08 -6.50
C SER A 485 -12.43 9.97 -5.25
N SER A 486 -12.00 11.22 -5.42
CA SER A 486 -11.90 12.28 -4.40
C SER A 486 -13.24 12.51 -3.67
N LYS A 487 -14.37 12.25 -4.35
CA LYS A 487 -15.73 12.40 -3.78
C LYS A 487 -16.26 11.16 -3.04
N ASN A 488 -15.70 9.98 -3.28
CA ASN A 488 -16.10 8.73 -2.60
C ASN A 488 -15.14 8.33 -1.47
N PHE A 489 -13.96 8.95 -1.38
CA PHE A 489 -13.00 8.72 -0.30
C PHE A 489 -12.32 10.04 0.13
N PRO A 490 -12.97 10.85 1.01
CA PRO A 490 -12.46 12.15 1.45
C PRO A 490 -11.11 12.10 2.21
N PHE A 491 -10.63 10.89 2.52
CA PHE A 491 -9.47 10.65 3.38
C PHE A 491 -8.17 10.33 2.63
N LEU A 492 -8.22 10.14 1.30
CA LEU A 492 -7.05 9.74 0.49
C LEU A 492 -5.97 10.83 0.34
N GLN A 493 -6.30 12.11 0.50
CA GLN A 493 -5.32 13.21 0.30
C GLN A 493 -4.98 13.99 1.57
N LYS A 494 -5.90 14.11 2.53
CA LYS A 494 -5.70 15.05 3.65
C LYS A 494 -4.58 14.65 4.60
N LYS A 495 -4.27 13.36 4.76
CA LYS A 495 -3.26 12.92 5.73
C LYS A 495 -1.82 12.99 5.19
N GLN A 496 -1.59 12.70 3.90
CA GLN A 496 -0.27 12.85 3.28
C GLN A 496 0.16 14.32 3.18
N ILE A 497 -0.79 15.26 2.98
CA ILE A 497 -0.47 16.70 2.93
C ILE A 497 -0.16 17.26 4.32
N LEU A 498 -0.87 16.85 5.38
CA LEU A 498 -0.70 17.42 6.73
C LEU A 498 0.61 17.01 7.42
N ASP A 499 1.17 15.85 7.10
CA ASP A 499 2.46 15.41 7.66
C ASP A 499 3.68 15.98 6.89
N PHE A 500 3.50 16.41 5.63
CA PHE A 500 4.56 17.03 4.81
C PHE A 500 4.84 18.51 5.17
N PHE A 501 3.87 19.24 5.73
CA PHE A 501 4.01 20.67 6.05
C PHE A 501 4.44 20.97 7.49
N LYS A 502 4.83 19.97 8.30
CA LYS A 502 5.47 20.27 9.59
C LYS A 502 6.92 20.70 9.35
N PRO A 503 7.33 21.94 9.69
CA PRO A 503 8.73 22.31 9.64
C PRO A 503 9.48 21.46 10.65
N GLN A 504 10.49 20.70 10.19
CA GLN A 504 11.52 20.14 11.07
C GLN A 504 12.20 21.31 11.80
N LYS A 505 11.81 21.56 13.06
CA LYS A 505 12.58 22.40 13.96
C LYS A 505 13.94 21.73 14.17
N ARG A 506 14.99 22.26 13.52
CA ARG A 506 16.37 21.95 13.88
C ARG A 506 16.59 22.35 15.34
N LEU A 507 16.98 21.37 16.15
CA LEU A 507 17.61 21.56 17.45
C LEU A 507 18.95 22.27 17.24
N SER A 508 18.96 23.59 17.37
CA SER A 508 20.15 24.35 17.73
C SER A 508 19.99 24.73 19.20
N ASN A 509 20.75 24.08 20.09
CA ASN A 509 21.19 24.62 21.39
C ASN A 509 21.97 23.53 22.13
N PHE A 510 23.29 23.53 21.98
CA PHE A 510 24.23 23.13 23.03
C PHE A 510 25.60 23.74 22.70
N CYS A 511 25.84 24.93 23.25
CA CYS A 511 27.15 25.47 23.58
C CYS A 511 26.94 26.69 24.47
N SER A 512 27.03 26.50 25.78
CA SER A 512 27.48 27.45 26.80
C SER A 512 27.88 26.65 28.03
#